data_AF-A0A8J9ZX76-F1
#
_entry.id   AF-A0A8J9ZX76-F1
#
_cell.length_a   1.000
_cell.length_b   1.000
_cell.length_c   1.000
_cell.angle_alpha   90.00
_cell.angle_beta   90.00
_cell.angle_gamma   90.00
#
_symmetry.space_group_name_H-M   'P 1'
#
loop_
_entity.id
_entity.type
_entity.pdbx_description
1 polymer ?
#
loop_
_entity_poly.entity_id
_entity_poly.type
_entity_poly.pdbx_seq_one_letter_code
_entity_poly.pdbx_strand_id
1 'polypeptide(L)'
;MLLYDVICYQLDWRTPKCCPGKCEYPMIWHEAGHGCPTTCENMTDEVTECRVAPVSGCLCPGNMVIKNRKCVAPEESTNCFCRGFNAPDYHMFDGKFFNYLSNCS
;
A
#
# COMPACT_ATOMS: atom_id res chain seq x y z
N MET A 1 6.12 -13.54 46.39
CA MET A 1 5.20 -14.14 45.39
C MET A 1 3.85 -13.48 45.58
N LEU A 2 3.60 -12.35 44.90
CA LEU A 2 2.28 -11.73 44.87
C LEU A 2 1.89 -11.65 43.40
N LEU A 3 0.85 -12.41 43.03
CA LEU A 3 0.21 -12.35 41.72
C LEU A 3 -0.50 -11.00 41.64
N TYR A 4 0.13 -10.03 40.95
CA TYR A 4 -0.58 -8.91 40.37
C TYR A 4 -1.11 -9.37 39.02
N ASP A 5 -2.32 -9.89 39.01
CA ASP A 5 -3.07 -10.07 37.76
C ASP A 5 -3.12 -8.72 37.05
N VAL A 6 -2.63 -8.69 35.81
CA VAL A 6 -2.51 -7.46 35.01
C VAL A 6 -3.90 -7.01 34.61
N ILE A 7 -4.54 -6.18 35.44
CA ILE A 7 -5.83 -5.56 35.14
C ILE A 7 -5.58 -4.39 34.19
N CYS A 8 -5.94 -4.56 32.91
CA CYS A 8 -5.77 -3.57 31.84
C CYS A 8 -6.88 -2.49 31.94
N TYR A 9 -6.78 -1.56 32.90
CA TYR A 9 -7.87 -0.62 33.23
C TYR A 9 -7.74 0.81 32.64
N GLN A 10 -6.74 1.11 31.82
CA GLN A 10 -6.48 2.47 31.35
C GLN A 10 -6.63 2.63 29.82
N LEU A 11 -6.84 3.88 29.37
CA LEU A 11 -7.23 4.31 28.01
C LEU A 11 -6.42 3.64 26.87
N ASP A 12 -5.21 3.15 27.13
CA ASP A 12 -4.44 2.25 26.27
C ASP A 12 -4.68 0.78 26.70
N TRP A 13 -5.83 0.25 26.33
CA TRP A 13 -6.24 -1.11 26.69
C TRP A 13 -5.32 -2.19 26.07
N ARG A 14 -4.62 -1.85 24.97
CA ARG A 14 -3.57 -2.70 24.38
C ARG A 14 -2.19 -2.25 24.82
N THR A 15 -1.50 -3.13 25.53
CA THR A 15 -0.08 -2.99 25.86
C THR A 15 0.65 -4.29 25.47
N PRO A 16 1.98 -4.31 25.41
CA PRO A 16 2.72 -5.56 25.15
C PRO A 16 2.35 -6.71 26.10
N LYS A 17 1.85 -6.37 27.30
CA LYS A 17 1.36 -7.33 28.31
C LYS A 17 -0.15 -7.58 28.23
N CYS A 18 -0.93 -6.64 27.69
CA CYS A 18 -2.38 -6.70 27.53
C CYS A 18 -2.75 -6.77 26.05
N CYS A 19 -3.04 -7.96 25.53
CA CYS A 19 -3.55 -8.14 24.16
C CYS A 19 -2.75 -7.41 23.06
N PRO A 20 -1.44 -7.73 22.89
CA PRO A 20 -0.60 -7.06 21.89
C PRO A 20 -1.16 -7.26 20.48
N GLY A 21 -1.29 -6.15 19.74
CA GLY A 21 -1.60 -6.19 18.31
C GLY A 21 -0.44 -6.84 17.55
N LYS A 22 -0.64 -8.06 17.05
CA LYS A 22 0.37 -8.76 16.23
C LYS A 22 0.17 -8.36 14.77
N CYS A 23 1.06 -7.51 14.25
CA CYS A 23 1.13 -7.17 12.84
C CYS A 23 2.37 -7.80 12.21
N GLU A 24 2.25 -8.20 10.94
CA GLU A 24 3.42 -8.63 10.18
C GLU A 24 4.25 -7.41 9.79
N TYR A 25 5.58 -7.50 9.95
CA TYR A 25 6.47 -6.43 9.50
C TYR A 25 6.29 -6.20 7.98
N PRO A 26 6.17 -4.95 7.50
CA PRO A 26 6.39 -3.67 8.20
C PRO A 26 5.12 -2.95 8.70
N MET A 27 3.97 -3.64 8.82
CA MET A 27 2.73 -3.03 9.31
C MET A 27 2.82 -2.66 10.79
N ILE A 28 2.16 -1.56 11.16
CA ILE A 28 2.07 -1.05 12.53
C ILE A 28 0.62 -1.07 13.00
N TRP A 29 0.41 -1.43 14.27
CA TRP A 29 -0.92 -1.41 14.88
C TRP A 29 -1.35 0.02 15.20
N HIS A 30 -2.59 0.39 14.84
CA HIS A 30 -3.22 1.64 15.22
C HIS A 30 -4.59 1.36 15.86
N GLU A 31 -4.91 2.08 16.94
CA GLU A 31 -6.24 2.05 17.56
C GLU A 31 -7.29 2.84 16.74
N ALA A 32 -6.84 3.91 16.08
CA ALA A 32 -7.67 4.78 15.25
C ALA A 32 -6.94 5.10 13.93
N GLY A 33 -6.79 4.08 13.08
CA GLY A 33 -6.25 4.22 11.73
C GLY A 33 -7.32 4.71 10.75
N HIS A 34 -6.88 5.24 9.60
CA HIS A 34 -7.77 5.64 8.52
C HIS A 34 -8.58 4.43 8.02
N GLY A 35 -9.89 4.60 7.84
CA GLY A 35 -10.76 3.52 7.34
C GLY A 35 -10.56 3.17 5.86
N CYS A 36 -9.83 4.00 5.12
CA CYS A 36 -9.53 3.79 3.70
C CYS A 36 -8.03 3.54 3.51
N PRO A 37 -7.61 2.28 3.33
CA PRO A 37 -6.21 1.98 3.07
C PRO A 37 -5.83 2.35 1.64
N THR A 38 -4.63 2.92 1.47
CA THR A 38 -4.03 3.15 0.15
C THR A 38 -3.45 1.84 -0.37
N THR A 39 -3.90 1.41 -1.54
CA THR A 39 -3.43 0.24 -2.28
C THR A 39 -2.69 0.69 -3.54
N CYS A 40 -1.99 -0.23 -4.19
CA CYS A 40 -1.36 0.05 -5.48
C CYS A 40 -2.36 0.44 -6.58
N GLU A 41 -3.63 0.07 -6.40
CA GLU A 41 -4.69 0.29 -7.39
C GLU A 41 -5.35 1.66 -7.22
N ASN A 42 -5.41 2.20 -6.00
CA ASN A 42 -6.10 3.46 -5.69
C ASN A 42 -5.16 4.64 -5.41
N MET A 43 -3.84 4.44 -5.38
CA MET A 43 -2.87 5.49 -5.01
C MET A 43 -2.89 6.69 -5.97
N THR A 44 -3.30 6.48 -7.23
CA THR A 44 -3.41 7.53 -8.25
C THR A 44 -4.78 8.18 -8.32
N ASP A 45 -5.76 7.65 -7.60
CA ASP A 45 -7.12 8.18 -7.63
C ASP A 45 -7.15 9.56 -6.96
N GLU A 46 -8.03 10.44 -7.44
CA GLU A 46 -8.28 11.71 -6.76
C GLU A 46 -8.66 11.43 -5.31
N VAL A 47 -8.00 12.12 -4.37
CA VAL A 47 -8.21 11.96 -2.93
C VAL A 47 -9.67 12.27 -2.62
N THR A 48 -10.47 11.22 -2.59
CA THR A 48 -11.87 11.29 -2.19
C THR A 48 -11.89 11.34 -0.67
N GLU A 49 -12.69 12.23 -0.09
CA GLU A 49 -12.88 12.26 1.36
C GLU A 49 -13.26 10.85 1.84
N CYS A 50 -12.39 10.23 2.64
CA CYS A 50 -12.65 8.92 3.22
C CYS A 50 -13.79 9.07 4.23
N ARG A 51 -15.00 8.68 3.84
CA ARG A 51 -16.19 8.69 4.71
C ARG A 51 -16.26 7.51 5.67
N VAL A 52 -15.26 6.63 5.64
CA VAL A 52 -15.18 5.47 6.52
C VAL A 52 -14.64 5.93 7.88
N ALA A 53 -15.35 5.57 8.94
CA ALA A 53 -14.93 5.86 10.31
C ALA A 53 -13.53 5.24 10.58
N PRO A 54 -12.73 5.84 11.48
CA PRO A 54 -11.46 5.27 11.87
C PRO A 54 -11.61 3.84 12.39
N VAL A 55 -10.68 2.96 12.02
CA VAL A 55 -10.70 1.54 12.39
C VAL A 55 -9.45 1.18 13.18
N SER A 56 -9.59 0.25 14.12
CA SER A 56 -8.45 -0.36 14.80
C SER A 56 -7.90 -1.51 13.96
N GLY A 57 -6.59 -1.57 13.77
CA GLY A 57 -5.97 -2.60 12.94
C GLY A 57 -4.52 -2.36 12.61
N CYS A 58 -3.96 -3.24 11.77
CA CYS A 58 -2.63 -3.10 11.21
C CYS A 58 -2.69 -2.24 9.95
N LEU A 59 -1.98 -1.11 9.94
CA LEU A 59 -1.88 -0.21 8.78
C LEU A 59 -0.43 -0.09 8.33
N CYS A 60 -0.26 0.32 7.08
CA CYS A 60 1.06 0.61 6.53
C CYS A 60 1.62 1.92 7.10
N PRO A 61 2.89 1.95 7.51
CA PRO A 61 3.51 3.18 8.01
C PRO A 61 3.81 4.16 6.87
N GLY A 62 3.76 5.45 7.19
CA GLY A 62 4.18 6.52 6.28
C GLY A 62 3.36 6.57 4.98
N ASN A 63 4.05 6.65 3.85
CA ASN A 63 3.47 6.70 2.50
C ASN A 63 3.51 5.33 1.79
N MET A 64 3.66 4.22 2.54
CA MET A 64 3.63 2.89 1.95
C MET A 64 2.22 2.49 1.54
N VAL A 65 2.12 1.68 0.48
CA VAL A 65 0.85 1.20 -0.07
C VAL A 65 0.71 -0.31 0.07
N ILE A 66 -0.53 -0.79 0.15
CA ILE A 66 -0.80 -2.23 0.23
C ILE A 66 -0.71 -2.86 -1.17
N LYS A 67 0.13 -3.89 -1.28
CA LYS A 67 0.26 -4.79 -2.43
C LYS A 67 0.28 -6.23 -1.94
N ASN A 68 -0.63 -7.08 -2.40
CA ASN A 68 -0.66 -8.51 -2.02
C ASN A 68 -0.58 -8.75 -0.49
N ARG A 69 -1.31 -7.95 0.30
CA ARG A 69 -1.32 -7.96 1.78
C ARG A 69 -0.01 -7.52 2.47
N LYS A 70 0.96 -6.99 1.72
CA LYS A 70 2.19 -6.41 2.27
C LYS A 70 2.23 -4.92 1.99
N CYS A 71 2.88 -4.17 2.87
CA CYS A 71 3.20 -2.77 2.60
C CYS A 71 4.47 -2.71 1.76
N VAL A 72 4.38 -1.99 0.65
CA VAL A 72 5.51 -1.74 -0.27
C VAL A 72 5.64 -0.24 -0.50
N ALA A 73 6.82 0.19 -0.94
CA ALA A 73 6.97 1.58 -1.37
C ALA A 73 6.10 1.83 -2.63
N PRO A 74 5.54 3.04 -2.81
CA PRO A 74 4.86 3.45 -4.04
C PRO A 74 5.63 3.12 -5.32
N GLU A 75 6.96 3.24 -5.29
CA GLU A 75 7.86 2.95 -6.41
C GLU A 75 7.91 1.46 -6.77
N GLU A 76 7.73 0.57 -5.78
CA GLU A 76 7.62 -0.87 -5.97
C GLU A 76 6.19 -1.32 -6.34
N SER A 77 5.20 -0.43 -6.13
CA SER A 77 3.82 -0.64 -6.59
C SER A 77 3.76 -0.74 -8.10
N THR A 78 4.54 0.12 -8.77
CA THR A 78 4.72 0.16 -10.21
C THR A 78 5.58 -1.02 -10.66
N ASN A 79 4.94 -2.19 -10.71
CA ASN A 79 5.22 -3.18 -11.74
C ASN A 79 4.65 -2.65 -13.07
N CYS A 80 4.88 -1.36 -13.36
CA CYS A 80 4.67 -0.78 -14.67
C CYS A 80 5.64 -1.55 -15.54
N PHE A 81 5.11 -2.55 -16.25
CA PHE A 81 5.77 -3.01 -17.44
C PHE A 81 5.95 -1.77 -18.30
N CYS A 82 7.14 -1.18 -18.26
CA CYS A 82 7.58 -0.26 -19.29
C CYS A 82 7.58 -1.10 -20.55
N ARG A 83 6.52 -0.98 -21.35
CA ARG A 83 6.50 -1.59 -22.66
C ARG A 83 7.46 -0.76 -23.51
N GLY A 84 8.72 -1.18 -23.48
CA GLY A 84 9.74 -0.64 -24.35
C GLY A 84 9.38 -1.02 -25.77
N PHE A 85 8.88 -0.04 -26.52
CA PHE A 85 8.62 -0.18 -27.94
C PHE A 85 9.97 -0.10 -28.66
N ASN A 86 10.58 -1.26 -28.88
CA ASN A 86 11.77 -1.39 -29.73
C ASN A 86 11.32 -1.72 -31.15
N ALA A 87 12.15 -1.35 -32.15
CA ALA A 87 11.88 -1.72 -33.53
C ALA A 87 11.52 -3.21 -33.65
N PRO A 88 10.47 -3.56 -34.42
CA PRO A 88 9.72 -2.71 -35.34
C PRO A 88 8.48 -2.02 -34.75
N ASP A 89 8.33 -2.01 -33.43
CA ASP A 89 7.19 -1.41 -32.73
C ASP A 89 7.40 0.12 -32.61
N TYR A 90 6.81 0.89 -33.53
CA TYR A 90 6.89 2.36 -33.54
C TYR A 90 5.56 2.98 -33.11
N HIS A 91 5.62 3.86 -32.11
CA HIS A 91 4.50 4.69 -31.69
C HIS A 91 4.77 6.16 -32.04
N MET A 92 3.89 6.76 -32.86
CA MET A 92 3.95 8.18 -33.23
C MET A 92 3.47 9.08 -32.09
N PHE A 93 3.77 10.39 -32.15
CA PHE A 93 3.34 11.37 -31.14
C PHE A 93 1.82 11.49 -30.97
N ASP A 94 1.05 11.11 -32.00
CA ASP A 94 -0.40 11.06 -31.96
C ASP A 94 -0.96 9.73 -31.40
N GLY A 95 -0.08 8.86 -30.87
CA GLY A 95 -0.43 7.58 -30.30
C GLY A 95 -0.68 6.46 -31.31
N LYS A 96 -0.50 6.71 -32.61
CA LYS A 96 -0.66 5.66 -33.64
C LYS A 96 0.51 4.70 -33.64
N PHE A 97 0.18 3.41 -33.72
CA PHE A 97 1.13 2.30 -33.78
C PHE A 97 1.38 1.87 -35.23
N PHE A 98 2.65 1.61 -35.56
CA PHE A 98 3.07 1.05 -36.85
C PHE A 98 4.14 -0.02 -36.65
N ASN A 99 4.00 -1.12 -37.39
CA ASN A 99 5.03 -2.14 -37.50
C ASN A 99 5.73 -1.99 -38.86
N TYR A 100 6.96 -1.46 -38.86
CA TYR A 100 7.71 -1.20 -40.09
C TYR A 100 9.08 -1.85 -40.04
N LEU A 101 9.30 -2.86 -40.88
CA LEU A 101 10.58 -3.54 -41.08
C LEU A 101 11.09 -3.19 -42.47
N SER A 102 11.86 -2.10 -42.58
CA SER A 102 12.53 -1.74 -43.83
C SER A 102 13.99 -2.14 -43.80
N ASN A 103 14.50 -2.58 -44.95
CA ASN A 103 15.88 -2.99 -45.17
C ASN A 103 16.68 -1.96 -45.98
N CYS A 104 16.25 -0.69 -46.00
CA CYS A 104 16.94 0.33 -46.77
C CYS A 104 18.29 0.72 -46.14
N SER A 105 19.31 0.78 -47.00
CA SER A 105 20.70 1.20 -46.73
C SER A 105 20.88 2.71 -46.68
#